data_AF-Q6NCJ2-F1
#
_entry.id   AF-Q6NCJ2-F1
#
_cell.length_a   1.000
_cell.length_b   1.000
_cell.length_c   1.000
_cell.angle_alpha   90.00
_cell.angle_beta   90.00
_cell.angle_gamma   90.00
#
_symmetry.space_group_name_H-M   'P 1'
#
loop_
_entity.id
_entity.type
_entity.pdbx_description
1 polymer ?
#
loop_
_entity_poly.entity_id
_entity_poly.type
_entity_poly.pdbx_seq_one_letter_code
_entity_poly.pdbx_strand_id
1 'polypeptide(L)'
;MTETDNIVVETAEKIFADLADAQTINADKAETWKAPLWQALSESGMPLSWVPEEFGGSGASLAEGFGVLNAAGRAGLAVPLAETMLAGWLLAQGKIAAPEGAMTIAPAHPKDHLTLDADGRLSGRARSVPFAQHAQHIAVLAQSAAGAKIALVLASACRIDKGLGVGGDASDVVTFDKIAPIATASAPKDLDQTSLMLMGAVARSLQIAGALETLLDRSVTYANERVAFEKKIGKFQAVQHNLAKLAGETSAALAAATSAADAISSADGFDDAVFLEASAAKIRCAEAAEKGAAIAHQVHGAIGFTAEHILHRFSLRALAWRDDFGNESHWAVELGRMVAKRGADNLWPLVASR
;
A
#
# COMPACT_ATOMS: atom_id res chain seq x y z
N MET A 1 3.36 11.00 -17.79
CA MET A 1 3.15 12.07 -16.79
C MET A 1 2.83 13.36 -17.51
N THR A 2 1.58 13.79 -17.42
CA THR A 2 1.14 15.12 -17.83
C THR A 2 1.59 16.16 -16.80
N GLU A 3 1.53 17.44 -17.15
CA GLU A 3 1.94 18.56 -16.29
C GLU A 3 1.09 18.65 -15.00
N THR A 4 -0.15 18.16 -15.03
CA THR A 4 -1.08 18.10 -13.89
C THR A 4 -0.77 16.94 -12.94
N ASP A 5 -0.41 15.75 -13.47
CA ASP A 5 -0.02 14.59 -12.65
C ASP A 5 1.10 14.93 -11.66
N ASN A 6 1.95 15.88 -12.05
CA ASN A 6 3.08 16.32 -11.27
C ASN A 6 2.69 17.18 -10.05
N ILE A 7 1.62 17.99 -10.13
CA ILE A 7 1.29 18.97 -9.07
C ILE A 7 0.76 18.28 -7.80
N VAL A 8 -0.08 17.25 -7.93
CA VAL A 8 -0.63 16.52 -6.77
C VAL A 8 0.47 15.80 -6.01
N VAL A 9 1.37 15.14 -6.74
CA VAL A 9 2.52 14.44 -6.16
C VAL A 9 3.51 15.42 -5.53
N GLU A 10 3.85 16.51 -6.21
CA GLU A 10 4.73 17.57 -5.67
C GLU A 10 4.15 18.17 -4.37
N THR A 11 2.84 18.36 -4.32
CA THR A 11 2.15 18.85 -3.11
C THR A 11 2.26 17.83 -1.97
N ALA A 12 2.08 16.54 -2.27
CA ALA A 12 2.25 15.46 -1.30
C ALA A 12 3.68 15.42 -0.75
N GLU A 13 4.67 15.43 -1.64
CA GLU A 13 6.08 15.42 -1.30
C GLU A 13 6.46 16.61 -0.43
N LYS A 14 5.94 17.80 -0.73
CA LYS A 14 6.16 18.99 0.09
C LYS A 14 5.58 18.84 1.50
N ILE A 15 4.33 18.38 1.61
CA ILE A 15 3.70 18.11 2.92
C ILE A 15 4.53 17.08 3.70
N PHE A 16 5.02 16.02 3.04
CA PHE A 16 5.82 14.99 3.69
C PHE A 16 7.20 15.50 4.10
N ALA A 17 7.86 16.32 3.29
CA ALA A 17 9.13 16.93 3.64
C ALA A 17 9.00 17.87 4.85
N ASP A 18 7.91 18.65 4.91
CA ASP A 18 7.68 19.64 5.97
C ASP A 18 7.23 18.99 7.30
N LEU A 19 6.41 17.93 7.24
CA LEU A 19 5.72 17.38 8.42
C LEU A 19 6.10 15.93 8.75
N ALA A 20 6.85 15.25 7.88
CA ALA A 20 7.24 13.86 8.04
C ALA A 20 8.76 13.61 7.89
N ASP A 21 9.59 14.58 8.30
CA ASP A 21 11.03 14.38 8.39
C ASP A 21 11.37 13.15 9.25
N ALA A 22 12.13 12.22 8.68
CA ALA A 22 12.40 10.92 9.28
C ALA A 22 13.09 11.01 10.65
N GLN A 23 13.93 12.02 10.87
CA GLN A 23 14.65 12.19 12.12
C GLN A 23 13.74 12.75 13.22
N THR A 24 12.90 13.72 12.88
CA THR A 24 11.84 14.26 13.75
C THR A 24 10.89 13.16 14.20
N ILE A 25 10.42 12.34 13.25
CA ILE A 25 9.54 11.21 13.54
C ILE A 25 10.25 10.16 14.42
N ASN A 26 11.54 9.88 14.22
CA ASN A 26 12.31 8.95 15.08
C ASN A 26 12.46 9.43 16.53
N ALA A 27 12.63 10.74 16.73
CA ALA A 27 12.77 11.32 18.07
C ALA A 27 11.42 11.39 18.81
N ASP A 28 10.31 11.51 18.09
CA ASP A 28 8.97 11.66 18.64
C ASP A 28 8.31 10.31 19.00
N LYS A 29 8.64 9.81 20.20
CA LYS A 29 8.05 8.58 20.75
C LYS A 29 6.55 8.68 21.06
N ALA A 30 6.02 9.89 21.19
CA ALA A 30 4.60 10.13 21.46
C ALA A 30 3.77 10.24 20.17
N GLU A 31 4.43 10.16 19.00
CA GLU A 31 3.81 10.22 17.68
C GLU A 31 2.97 11.50 17.44
N THR A 32 3.35 12.60 18.10
CA THR A 32 2.68 13.90 17.99
C THR A 32 2.72 14.48 16.57
N TRP A 33 3.69 14.08 15.75
CA TRP A 33 3.78 14.44 14.32
C TRP A 33 2.58 13.96 13.48
N LYS A 34 1.89 12.88 13.89
CA LYS A 34 0.81 12.27 13.08
C LYS A 34 -0.40 13.19 12.93
N ALA A 35 -0.78 13.93 13.97
CA ALA A 35 -1.97 14.76 13.95
C ALA A 35 -1.84 15.97 13.01
N PRO A 36 -0.76 16.79 13.08
CA PRO A 36 -0.53 17.86 12.11
C PRO A 36 -0.39 17.36 10.68
N LEU A 37 0.30 16.23 10.46
CA LEU A 37 0.42 15.63 9.14
C LEU A 37 -0.96 15.22 8.59
N TRP A 38 -1.75 14.49 9.39
CA TRP A 38 -3.08 14.05 8.96
C TRP A 38 -4.00 15.23 8.67
N GLN A 39 -3.91 16.31 9.46
CA GLN A 39 -4.64 17.55 9.21
C GLN A 39 -4.24 18.14 7.85
N ALA A 40 -2.95 18.34 7.58
CA ALA A 40 -2.47 18.88 6.30
C ALA A 40 -2.85 18.01 5.09
N LEU A 41 -2.85 16.69 5.26
CA LEU A 41 -3.33 15.76 4.22
C LEU A 41 -4.83 15.91 3.99
N SER A 42 -5.61 16.03 5.06
CA SER A 42 -7.07 16.20 4.97
C SER A 42 -7.44 17.53 4.32
N GLU A 43 -6.75 18.62 4.68
CA GLU A 43 -6.94 19.96 4.09
C GLU A 43 -6.57 20.01 2.60
N SER A 44 -5.65 19.16 2.15
CA SER A 44 -5.32 19.03 0.71
C SER A 44 -6.23 18.04 -0.03
N GLY A 45 -7.20 17.40 0.64
CA GLY A 45 -8.12 16.44 0.05
C GLY A 45 -7.49 15.08 -0.31
N MET A 46 -6.23 14.86 0.08
CA MET A 46 -5.43 13.70 -0.36
C MET A 46 -5.98 12.34 0.09
N PRO A 47 -6.51 12.17 1.32
CA PRO A 47 -7.10 10.89 1.75
C PRO A 47 -8.29 10.42 0.89
N LEU A 48 -9.00 11.35 0.24
CA LEU A 48 -10.17 11.06 -0.62
C LEU A 48 -9.87 11.33 -2.10
N SER A 49 -8.60 11.21 -2.51
CA SER A 49 -8.19 11.57 -3.87
C SER A 49 -8.86 10.71 -4.95
N TRP A 50 -9.02 9.40 -4.70
CA TRP A 50 -9.70 8.47 -5.61
C TRP A 50 -11.23 8.51 -5.53
N VAL A 51 -11.79 9.46 -4.79
CA VAL A 51 -13.24 9.64 -4.66
C VAL A 51 -13.68 10.80 -5.57
N PRO A 52 -14.65 10.59 -6.48
CA PRO A 52 -15.24 11.67 -7.26
C PRO A 52 -15.82 12.79 -6.38
N GLU A 53 -15.83 14.03 -6.87
CA GLU A 53 -16.38 15.19 -6.14
C GLU A 53 -17.83 14.99 -5.71
N GLU A 54 -18.65 14.34 -6.55
CA GLU A 54 -20.06 14.03 -6.24
C GLU A 54 -20.23 13.09 -5.02
N PHE A 55 -19.17 12.39 -4.61
CA PHE A 55 -19.14 11.51 -3.45
C PHE A 55 -18.23 12.03 -2.32
N GLY A 56 -17.80 13.30 -2.40
CA GLY A 56 -17.07 13.99 -1.33
C GLY A 56 -15.54 13.93 -1.40
N GLY A 57 -14.97 13.52 -2.53
CA GLY A 57 -13.52 13.54 -2.74
C GLY A 57 -13.02 14.67 -3.64
N SER A 58 -11.75 14.59 -4.04
CA SER A 58 -11.13 15.57 -4.95
C SER A 58 -11.16 15.16 -6.42
N GLY A 59 -11.55 13.92 -6.73
CA GLY A 59 -11.64 13.43 -8.12
C GLY A 59 -10.30 13.30 -8.85
N ALA A 60 -9.19 13.17 -8.11
CA ALA A 60 -7.88 12.90 -8.71
C ALA A 60 -7.88 11.56 -9.45
N SER A 61 -7.07 11.47 -10.50
CA SER A 61 -6.92 10.24 -11.27
C SER A 61 -6.32 9.12 -10.42
N LEU A 62 -6.54 7.86 -10.85
CA LEU A 62 -5.90 6.71 -10.21
C LEU A 62 -4.37 6.84 -10.25
N ALA A 63 -3.82 7.27 -11.38
CA ALA A 63 -2.39 7.50 -11.58
C ALA A 63 -1.81 8.52 -10.60
N GLU A 64 -2.46 9.66 -10.39
CA GLU A 64 -2.04 10.67 -9.41
C GLU A 64 -2.03 10.10 -7.99
N GLY A 65 -3.10 9.43 -7.58
CA GLY A 65 -3.17 8.86 -6.23
C GLY A 65 -2.15 7.73 -6.04
N PHE A 66 -1.86 6.93 -7.07
CA PHE A 66 -0.76 5.97 -7.05
C PHE A 66 0.60 6.67 -6.89
N GLY A 67 0.84 7.77 -7.60
CA GLY A 67 2.03 8.61 -7.41
C GLY A 67 2.19 9.11 -5.98
N VAL A 68 1.09 9.56 -5.35
CA VAL A 68 1.06 9.94 -3.93
C VAL A 68 1.46 8.77 -3.03
N LEU A 69 1.01 7.54 -3.32
CA LEU A 69 1.39 6.36 -2.54
C LEU A 69 2.86 5.98 -2.70
N ASN A 70 3.46 6.14 -3.88
CA ASN A 70 4.91 6.01 -4.03
C ASN A 70 5.66 7.05 -3.17
N ALA A 71 5.25 8.33 -3.23
CA ALA A 71 5.83 9.39 -2.41
C ALA A 71 5.68 9.11 -0.90
N ALA A 72 4.52 8.59 -0.47
CA ALA A 72 4.30 8.17 0.91
C ALA A 72 5.24 7.01 1.33
N GLY A 73 5.55 6.10 0.39
CA GLY A 73 6.58 5.07 0.55
C GLY A 73 7.97 5.66 0.76
N ARG A 74 8.37 6.63 -0.09
CA ARG A 74 9.65 7.35 0.03
C ARG A 74 9.78 8.12 1.35
N ALA A 75 8.69 8.62 1.88
CA ALA A 75 8.63 9.26 3.20
C ALA A 75 8.49 8.27 4.38
N GLY A 76 8.20 6.99 4.12
CA GLY A 76 8.08 5.96 5.17
C GLY A 76 6.93 6.23 6.15
N LEU A 77 5.82 6.78 5.64
CA LEU A 77 4.69 7.26 6.43
C LEU A 77 3.97 6.14 7.18
N ALA A 78 3.46 6.49 8.37
CA ALA A 78 2.78 5.62 9.31
C ALA A 78 1.38 6.14 9.67
N VAL A 79 0.63 6.54 8.64
CA VAL A 79 -0.75 7.07 8.73
C VAL A 79 -1.65 6.33 7.75
N PRO A 80 -2.97 6.25 7.99
CA PRO A 80 -3.90 5.45 7.18
C PRO A 80 -4.23 6.08 5.81
N LEU A 81 -3.23 6.58 5.08
CA LEU A 81 -3.45 7.28 3.81
C LEU A 81 -3.91 6.31 2.72
N ALA A 82 -3.13 5.25 2.48
CA ALA A 82 -3.47 4.24 1.46
C ALA A 82 -4.81 3.57 1.77
N GLU A 83 -5.05 3.29 3.05
CA GLU A 83 -6.26 2.66 3.56
C GLU A 83 -7.48 3.55 3.34
N THR A 84 -7.35 4.85 3.62
CA THR A 84 -8.44 5.82 3.41
C THR A 84 -8.72 6.01 1.93
N MET A 85 -7.69 6.10 1.09
CA MET A 85 -7.84 6.18 -0.36
C MET A 85 -8.53 4.93 -0.92
N LEU A 86 -8.11 3.73 -0.52
CA LEU A 86 -8.73 2.46 -0.92
C LEU A 86 -10.18 2.36 -0.45
N ALA A 87 -10.47 2.76 0.79
CA ALA A 87 -11.81 2.78 1.35
C ALA A 87 -12.73 3.73 0.57
N GLY A 88 -12.26 4.94 0.30
CA GLY A 88 -12.96 5.91 -0.53
C GLY A 88 -13.24 5.38 -1.93
N TRP A 89 -12.21 4.84 -2.60
CA TRP A 89 -12.35 4.21 -3.92
C TRP A 89 -13.43 3.12 -3.92
N LEU A 90 -13.43 2.22 -2.94
CA LEU A 90 -14.43 1.16 -2.82
C LEU A 90 -15.85 1.73 -2.63
N LEU A 91 -16.03 2.74 -1.78
CA LEU A 91 -17.34 3.38 -1.56
C LEU A 91 -17.85 4.06 -2.83
N ALA A 92 -16.97 4.72 -3.59
CA ALA A 92 -17.31 5.35 -4.87
C ALA A 92 -17.82 4.34 -5.90
N GLN A 93 -17.29 3.10 -5.94
CA GLN A 93 -17.83 2.03 -6.79
C GLN A 93 -19.30 1.70 -6.47
N GLY A 94 -19.71 1.88 -5.22
CA GLY A 94 -21.08 1.70 -4.76
C GLY A 94 -21.93 2.97 -4.81
N LYS A 95 -21.39 4.09 -5.31
CA LYS A 95 -22.01 5.43 -5.25
C LYS A 95 -22.40 5.85 -3.83
N ILE A 96 -21.59 5.45 -2.85
CA ILE A 96 -21.75 5.83 -1.45
C ILE A 96 -20.81 7.01 -1.18
N ALA A 97 -21.34 8.09 -0.60
CA ALA A 97 -20.52 9.23 -0.19
C ALA A 97 -19.48 8.81 0.85
N ALA A 98 -18.22 9.20 0.64
CA ALA A 98 -17.16 8.95 1.59
C ALA A 98 -17.27 9.94 2.77
N PRO A 99 -17.30 9.46 4.03
CA PRO A 99 -17.25 10.36 5.18
C PRO A 99 -15.86 11.00 5.31
N GLU A 100 -15.81 12.16 5.97
CA GLU A 100 -14.55 12.74 6.40
C GLU A 100 -13.86 11.88 7.47
N GLY A 101 -12.54 12.06 7.60
CA GLY A 101 -11.73 11.39 8.61
C GLY A 101 -11.05 10.10 8.12
N ALA A 102 -10.26 9.49 9.01
CA ALA A 102 -9.50 8.29 8.69
C ALA A 102 -10.43 7.09 8.47
N MET A 103 -10.17 6.33 7.41
CA MET A 103 -10.88 5.09 7.10
C MET A 103 -9.91 3.92 6.93
N THR A 104 -10.47 2.72 6.97
CA THR A 104 -9.78 1.52 6.49
C THR A 104 -10.73 0.65 5.68
N ILE A 105 -10.22 -0.47 5.17
CA ILE A 105 -10.92 -1.34 4.24
C ILE A 105 -10.91 -2.80 4.68
N ALA A 106 -12.02 -3.49 4.47
CA ALA A 106 -12.13 -4.93 4.70
C ALA A 106 -12.90 -5.62 3.56
N PRO A 107 -12.53 -6.84 3.14
CA PRO A 107 -11.40 -7.63 3.60
C PRO A 107 -10.05 -7.00 3.24
N ALA A 108 -9.01 -7.29 4.03
CA ALA A 108 -7.63 -6.88 3.76
C ALA A 108 -6.69 -8.08 3.49
N HIS A 109 -7.24 -9.29 3.61
CA HIS A 109 -6.51 -10.54 3.41
C HIS A 109 -7.33 -11.54 2.55
N PRO A 110 -6.72 -12.31 1.63
CA PRO A 110 -7.43 -13.18 0.68
C PRO A 110 -8.34 -14.25 1.32
N LYS A 111 -8.01 -14.68 2.54
CA LYS A 111 -8.78 -15.69 3.29
C LYS A 111 -9.88 -15.11 4.17
N ASP A 112 -10.06 -13.79 4.17
CA ASP A 112 -11.13 -13.17 4.95
C ASP A 112 -12.47 -13.38 4.25
N HIS A 113 -13.51 -13.53 5.06
CA HIS A 113 -14.85 -13.77 4.56
C HIS A 113 -15.84 -12.94 5.37
N LEU A 114 -16.52 -12.04 4.67
CA LEU A 114 -17.50 -11.12 5.23
C LEU A 114 -18.81 -11.32 4.47
N THR A 115 -19.91 -11.40 5.19
CA THR A 115 -21.23 -11.67 4.64
C THR A 115 -22.26 -10.65 5.08
N LEU A 116 -23.17 -10.32 4.17
CA LEU A 116 -24.35 -9.52 4.46
C LEU A 116 -25.58 -10.43 4.42
N ASP A 117 -26.28 -10.55 5.55
CA ASP A 117 -27.48 -11.39 5.64
C ASP A 117 -28.72 -10.73 5.00
N ALA A 118 -29.84 -11.44 5.02
CA ALA A 118 -31.11 -10.97 4.44
C ALA A 118 -31.70 -9.75 5.18
N ASP A 119 -31.32 -9.54 6.44
CA ASP A 119 -31.72 -8.39 7.25
C ASP A 119 -30.78 -7.18 7.04
N GLY A 120 -29.80 -7.31 6.14
CA GLY A 120 -28.81 -6.26 5.86
C GLY A 120 -27.74 -6.13 6.94
N ARG A 121 -27.47 -7.18 7.73
CA ARG A 121 -26.47 -7.16 8.79
C ARG A 121 -25.17 -7.84 8.37
N LEU A 122 -24.07 -7.18 8.67
CA LEU A 122 -22.72 -7.61 8.31
C LEU A 122 -22.14 -8.52 9.40
N SER A 123 -21.64 -9.68 8.99
CA SER A 123 -20.98 -10.64 9.87
C SER A 123 -19.69 -11.17 9.25
N GLY A 124 -18.74 -11.55 10.11
CA GLY A 124 -17.49 -12.18 9.68
C GLY A 124 -16.27 -11.63 10.40
N ARG A 125 -15.09 -12.02 9.92
CA ARG A 125 -13.83 -11.64 10.53
C ARG A 125 -12.81 -11.28 9.44
N ALA A 126 -12.24 -10.09 9.57
CA ALA A 126 -11.13 -9.62 8.75
C ALA A 126 -9.85 -9.57 9.60
N ARG A 127 -8.72 -10.03 9.05
CA ARG A 127 -7.44 -10.11 9.75
C ARG A 127 -6.45 -9.16 9.13
N SER A 128 -5.50 -8.72 9.95
CA SER A 128 -4.42 -7.84 9.52
C SER A 128 -4.95 -6.60 8.80
N VAL A 129 -6.08 -6.06 9.27
CA VAL A 129 -6.69 -4.85 8.72
C VAL A 129 -5.81 -3.67 9.12
N PRO A 130 -5.15 -2.99 8.16
CA PRO A 130 -4.21 -1.93 8.50
C PRO A 130 -4.95 -0.75 9.14
N PHE A 131 -4.41 -0.25 10.24
CA PHE A 131 -4.91 0.94 10.94
C PHE A 131 -6.39 0.92 11.39
N ALA A 132 -7.02 -0.26 11.56
CA ALA A 132 -8.43 -0.31 11.94
C ALA A 132 -8.74 0.38 13.28
N GLN A 133 -7.84 0.27 14.27
CA GLN A 133 -8.01 0.94 15.55
C GLN A 133 -7.91 2.48 15.47
N HIS A 134 -7.37 3.02 14.39
CA HIS A 134 -7.24 4.47 14.14
C HIS A 134 -8.31 4.99 13.17
N ALA A 135 -9.03 4.09 12.50
CA ALA A 135 -10.09 4.45 11.57
C ALA A 135 -11.40 4.78 12.30
N GLN A 136 -12.12 5.77 11.80
CA GLN A 136 -13.49 6.08 12.25
C GLN A 136 -14.52 5.25 11.48
N HIS A 137 -14.22 4.94 10.22
CA HIS A 137 -15.09 4.17 9.33
C HIS A 137 -14.34 3.04 8.64
N ILE A 138 -15.08 2.00 8.27
CA ILE A 138 -14.59 0.85 7.50
C ILE A 138 -15.44 0.72 6.24
N ALA A 139 -14.80 0.79 5.07
CA ALA A 139 -15.43 0.39 3.81
C ALA A 139 -15.32 -1.13 3.69
N VAL A 140 -16.44 -1.80 3.45
CA VAL A 140 -16.52 -3.26 3.48
C VAL A 140 -17.06 -3.79 2.16
N LEU A 141 -16.33 -4.74 1.55
CA LEU A 141 -16.86 -5.61 0.51
C LEU A 141 -17.30 -6.94 1.15
N ALA A 142 -18.58 -7.29 1.01
CA ALA A 142 -19.17 -8.48 1.61
C ALA A 142 -20.00 -9.27 0.61
N GLN A 143 -20.07 -10.59 0.79
CA GLN A 143 -20.92 -11.45 -0.04
C GLN A 143 -22.34 -11.52 0.51
N SER A 144 -23.34 -11.41 -0.36
CA SER A 144 -24.73 -11.67 -0.04
C SER A 144 -25.33 -12.72 -0.98
N ALA A 145 -26.55 -13.19 -0.69
CA ALA A 145 -27.30 -14.06 -1.61
C ALA A 145 -27.57 -13.40 -2.98
N ALA A 146 -27.60 -12.07 -3.04
CA ALA A 146 -27.81 -11.29 -4.26
C ALA A 146 -26.51 -10.84 -4.95
N GLY A 147 -25.35 -11.37 -4.54
CA GLY A 147 -24.03 -10.98 -5.04
C GLY A 147 -23.23 -10.12 -4.06
N ALA A 148 -22.10 -9.58 -4.53
CA ALA A 148 -21.23 -8.73 -3.72
C ALA A 148 -21.90 -7.38 -3.38
N LYS A 149 -21.67 -6.93 -2.14
CA LYS A 149 -22.22 -5.71 -1.56
C LYS A 149 -21.09 -4.85 -1.01
N ILE A 150 -21.20 -3.55 -1.22
CA ILE A 150 -20.34 -2.54 -0.61
C ILE A 150 -21.10 -1.95 0.57
N ALA A 151 -20.44 -1.80 1.70
CA ALA A 151 -21.03 -1.27 2.92
C ALA A 151 -20.09 -0.26 3.60
N LEU A 152 -20.68 0.79 4.17
CA LEU A 152 -19.98 1.73 5.05
C LEU A 152 -20.35 1.41 6.50
N VAL A 153 -19.36 1.22 7.36
CA VAL A 153 -19.56 0.82 8.76
C VAL A 153 -18.81 1.74 9.71
N LEU A 154 -19.41 2.08 10.85
CA LEU A 154 -18.71 2.75 11.95
C LEU A 154 -17.72 1.77 12.59
N ALA A 155 -16.44 2.14 12.67
CA ALA A 155 -15.42 1.30 13.29
C ALA A 155 -15.76 0.97 14.76
N SER A 156 -16.38 1.90 15.47
CA SER A 156 -16.84 1.73 16.86
C SER A 156 -17.97 0.72 17.04
N ALA A 157 -18.68 0.35 15.96
CA ALA A 157 -19.67 -0.72 16.01
C ALA A 157 -19.01 -2.11 15.98
N CYS A 158 -17.78 -2.21 15.49
CA CYS A 158 -17.04 -3.47 15.37
C CYS A 158 -16.21 -3.76 16.62
N ARG A 159 -15.93 -5.05 16.86
CA ARG A 159 -14.90 -5.44 17.82
C ARG A 159 -13.54 -5.44 17.12
N ILE A 160 -12.65 -4.57 17.56
CA ILE A 160 -11.29 -4.41 17.02
C ILE A 160 -10.28 -4.94 18.04
N ASP A 161 -9.67 -6.08 17.73
CA ASP A 161 -8.55 -6.62 18.51
C ASP A 161 -7.26 -6.01 17.98
N LYS A 162 -6.62 -5.21 18.83
CA LYS A 162 -5.41 -4.45 18.49
C LYS A 162 -4.25 -5.38 18.16
N GLY A 163 -3.60 -5.14 17.03
CA GLY A 163 -2.39 -5.86 16.64
C GLY A 163 -1.33 -4.91 16.10
N LEU A 164 -0.11 -5.43 15.99
CA LEU A 164 1.06 -4.68 15.56
C LEU A 164 1.77 -5.44 14.45
N GLY A 165 1.97 -4.79 13.31
CA GLY A 165 2.79 -5.31 12.23
C GLY A 165 4.29 -5.16 12.52
N VAL A 166 5.12 -5.83 11.73
CA VAL A 166 6.59 -5.75 11.87
C VAL A 166 7.13 -4.31 11.69
N GLY A 167 6.41 -3.47 10.95
CA GLY A 167 6.71 -2.04 10.76
C GLY A 167 6.46 -1.16 11.99
N GLY A 168 5.84 -1.70 13.06
CA GLY A 168 5.38 -0.93 14.22
C GLY A 168 4.05 -0.21 13.98
N ASP A 169 3.41 -0.44 12.84
CA ASP A 169 2.11 0.14 12.49
C ASP A 169 0.97 -0.82 12.89
N ALA A 170 -0.23 -0.27 13.07
CA ALA A 170 -1.40 -1.03 13.49
C ALA A 170 -1.83 -2.05 12.42
N SER A 171 -1.99 -3.30 12.83
CA SER A 171 -2.46 -4.41 11.99
C SER A 171 -3.45 -5.22 12.81
N ASP A 172 -4.72 -4.87 12.68
CA ASP A 172 -5.74 -5.26 13.65
C ASP A 172 -6.60 -6.42 13.13
N VAL A 173 -7.33 -7.06 14.03
CA VAL A 173 -8.38 -8.00 13.65
C VAL A 173 -9.73 -7.36 13.91
N VAL A 174 -10.56 -7.28 12.87
CA VAL A 174 -11.91 -6.70 12.95
C VAL A 174 -12.93 -7.83 12.91
N THR A 175 -13.75 -7.90 13.95
CA THR A 175 -14.89 -8.83 14.02
C THR A 175 -16.19 -8.06 13.82
N PHE A 176 -16.97 -8.48 12.84
CA PHE A 176 -18.30 -8.00 12.56
C PHE A 176 -19.29 -9.03 13.12
N ASP A 177 -20.09 -8.64 14.09
CA ASP A 177 -21.15 -9.47 14.67
C ASP A 177 -22.50 -8.78 14.44
N LYS A 178 -23.15 -9.14 13.34
CA LYS A 178 -24.48 -8.63 12.97
C LYS A 178 -24.57 -7.11 12.98
N ILE A 179 -23.54 -6.45 12.45
CA ILE A 179 -23.43 -5.00 12.42
C ILE A 179 -24.39 -4.42 11.38
N ALA A 180 -25.17 -3.41 11.76
CA ALA A 180 -25.96 -2.63 10.82
C ALA A 180 -25.06 -1.59 10.13
N PRO A 181 -24.86 -1.66 8.80
CA PRO A 181 -24.09 -0.64 8.09
C PRO A 181 -24.79 0.72 8.09
N ILE A 182 -24.01 1.80 7.97
CA ILE A 182 -24.50 3.16 7.74
C ILE A 182 -25.16 3.27 6.36
N ALA A 183 -24.51 2.68 5.36
CA ALA A 183 -24.96 2.65 3.99
C ALA A 183 -24.55 1.33 3.33
N THR A 184 -25.34 0.88 2.35
CA THR A 184 -25.04 -0.31 1.56
C THR A 184 -25.43 -0.11 0.10
N ALA A 185 -24.65 -0.67 -0.81
CA ALA A 185 -24.92 -0.69 -2.23
C ALA A 185 -24.54 -2.04 -2.85
N SER A 186 -25.08 -2.35 -4.04
CA SER A 186 -24.57 -3.46 -4.83
C SER A 186 -23.21 -3.10 -5.41
N ALA A 187 -22.25 -4.03 -5.33
CA ALA A 187 -21.00 -3.86 -6.05
C ALA A 187 -21.25 -3.98 -7.57
N PRO A 188 -20.45 -3.29 -8.42
CA PRO A 188 -20.38 -3.57 -9.84
C PRO A 188 -20.07 -5.05 -10.10
N LYS A 189 -20.53 -5.60 -11.24
CA LYS A 189 -20.40 -7.04 -11.54
C LYS A 189 -18.96 -7.54 -11.54
N ASP A 190 -18.03 -6.68 -11.96
CA ASP A 190 -16.62 -7.00 -12.14
C ASP A 190 -15.78 -6.63 -10.90
N LEU A 191 -16.43 -6.19 -9.82
CA LEU A 191 -15.79 -5.89 -8.54
C LEU A 191 -16.06 -7.01 -7.55
N ASP A 192 -15.06 -7.88 -7.38
CA ASP A 192 -15.05 -8.92 -6.37
C ASP A 192 -13.91 -8.73 -5.37
N GLN A 193 -13.74 -9.70 -4.47
CA GLN A 193 -12.67 -9.67 -3.47
C GLN A 193 -11.27 -9.68 -4.13
N THR A 194 -11.09 -10.37 -5.26
CA THR A 194 -9.81 -10.40 -5.98
C THR A 194 -9.49 -9.01 -6.52
N SER A 195 -10.43 -8.34 -7.17
CA SER A 195 -10.29 -6.96 -7.67
C SER A 195 -9.86 -6.00 -6.56
N LEU A 196 -10.52 -6.10 -5.39
CA LEU A 196 -10.15 -5.31 -4.21
C LEU A 196 -8.72 -5.63 -3.72
N MET A 197 -8.35 -6.91 -3.66
CA MET A 197 -7.00 -7.32 -3.25
C MET A 197 -5.94 -6.84 -4.25
N LEU A 198 -6.21 -6.85 -5.55
CA LEU A 198 -5.29 -6.32 -6.58
C LEU A 198 -5.06 -4.81 -6.39
N MET A 199 -6.12 -4.04 -6.14
CA MET A 199 -6.01 -2.60 -5.88
C MET A 199 -5.11 -2.31 -4.66
N GLY A 200 -5.34 -3.02 -3.55
CA GLY A 200 -4.49 -2.90 -2.36
C GLY A 200 -3.07 -3.42 -2.57
N ALA A 201 -2.89 -4.47 -3.36
CA ALA A 201 -1.59 -5.03 -3.69
C ALA A 201 -0.73 -4.04 -4.50
N VAL A 202 -1.31 -3.34 -5.47
CA VAL A 202 -0.62 -2.28 -6.26
C VAL A 202 -0.30 -1.07 -5.38
N ALA A 203 -1.26 -0.62 -4.56
CA ALA A 203 -1.03 0.45 -3.58
C ALA A 203 0.18 0.17 -2.68
N ARG A 204 0.27 -1.05 -2.12
CA ARG A 204 1.42 -1.47 -1.31
C ARG A 204 2.70 -1.65 -2.12
N SER A 205 2.61 -2.08 -3.37
CA SER A 205 3.77 -2.23 -4.25
C SER A 205 4.46 -0.89 -4.50
N LEU A 206 3.69 0.19 -4.71
CA LEU A 206 4.25 1.54 -4.84
C LEU A 206 4.87 2.06 -3.55
N GLN A 207 4.23 1.80 -2.40
CA GLN A 207 4.82 2.16 -1.11
C GLN A 207 6.13 1.41 -0.85
N ILE A 208 6.20 0.12 -1.19
CA ILE A 208 7.43 -0.68 -1.11
C ILE A 208 8.51 -0.13 -2.04
N ALA A 209 8.17 0.15 -3.31
CA ALA A 209 9.10 0.73 -4.27
C ALA A 209 9.67 2.06 -3.76
N GLY A 210 8.80 2.95 -3.25
CA GLY A 210 9.23 4.22 -2.66
C GLY A 210 10.15 4.04 -1.46
N ALA A 211 9.84 3.09 -0.57
CA ALA A 211 10.72 2.80 0.56
C ALA A 211 12.10 2.27 0.10
N LEU A 212 12.15 1.47 -0.97
CA LEU A 212 13.40 0.98 -1.56
C LEU A 212 14.24 2.12 -2.17
N GLU A 213 13.61 3.10 -2.83
CA GLU A 213 14.29 4.30 -3.33
C GLU A 213 14.99 5.04 -2.19
N THR A 214 14.31 5.27 -1.07
CA THR A 214 14.90 5.93 0.09
C THR A 214 15.97 5.07 0.78
N LEU A 215 15.80 3.76 0.85
CA LEU A 215 16.83 2.85 1.36
C LEU A 215 18.10 2.93 0.50
N LEU A 216 17.97 2.94 -0.83
CA LEU A 216 19.09 3.08 -1.77
C LEU A 216 19.80 4.41 -1.59
N ASP A 217 19.06 5.52 -1.63
CA ASP A 217 19.63 6.88 -1.50
C ASP A 217 20.42 7.03 -0.19
N ARG A 218 19.84 6.59 0.92
CA ARG A 218 20.51 6.64 2.23
C ARG A 218 21.73 5.73 2.29
N SER A 219 21.66 4.53 1.72
CA SER A 219 22.80 3.62 1.64
C SER A 219 23.95 4.18 0.79
N VAL A 220 23.64 4.83 -0.33
CA VAL A 220 24.64 5.48 -1.19
C VAL A 220 25.28 6.67 -0.47
N THR A 221 24.47 7.51 0.18
CA THR A 221 24.94 8.65 0.97
C THR A 221 25.86 8.18 2.10
N TYR A 222 25.40 7.24 2.94
CA TYR A 222 26.20 6.68 4.02
C TYR A 222 27.50 6.04 3.53
N ALA A 223 27.46 5.32 2.40
CA ALA A 223 28.67 4.72 1.83
C ALA A 223 29.71 5.76 1.37
N ASN A 224 29.26 6.95 0.99
CA ASN A 224 30.11 8.07 0.59
C ASN A 224 30.55 8.95 1.76
N GLU A 225 29.99 8.79 2.95
CA GLU A 225 30.37 9.56 4.14
C GLU A 225 31.22 8.74 5.11
N ARG A 226 30.85 7.47 5.34
CA ARG A 226 31.51 6.61 6.32
C ARG A 226 32.92 6.24 5.89
N VAL A 227 33.90 6.53 6.74
CA VAL A 227 35.30 6.13 6.57
C VAL A 227 35.61 4.90 7.44
N ALA A 228 36.19 3.87 6.83
CA ALA A 228 36.75 2.71 7.52
C ALA A 228 37.98 2.20 6.73
N PHE A 229 39.00 1.72 7.43
CA PHE A 229 40.29 1.35 6.82
C PHE A 229 40.81 2.47 5.88
N GLU A 230 40.86 3.70 6.43
CA GLU A 230 41.46 4.90 5.81
C GLU A 230 40.79 5.42 4.52
N LYS A 231 39.64 4.85 4.10
CA LYS A 231 38.88 5.36 2.95
C LYS A 231 37.38 5.25 3.16
N LYS A 232 36.61 5.98 2.34
CA LYS A 232 35.16 5.88 2.29
C LYS A 232 34.74 4.44 1.96
N ILE A 233 33.73 3.90 2.64
CA ILE A 233 33.35 2.49 2.43
C ILE A 233 32.83 2.22 1.01
N GLY A 234 32.29 3.24 0.32
CA GLY A 234 31.93 3.18 -1.10
C GLY A 234 33.09 2.90 -2.06
N LYS A 235 34.36 2.91 -1.58
CA LYS A 235 35.55 2.53 -2.35
C LYS A 235 35.89 1.04 -2.26
N PHE A 236 35.13 0.23 -1.53
CA PHE A 236 35.29 -1.23 -1.51
C PHE A 236 34.34 -1.87 -2.53
N GLN A 237 34.87 -2.75 -3.39
CA GLN A 237 34.06 -3.43 -4.41
C GLN A 237 32.88 -4.21 -3.82
N ALA A 238 33.04 -4.82 -2.64
CA ALA A 238 31.94 -5.52 -1.97
C ALA A 238 30.75 -4.58 -1.67
N VAL A 239 31.02 -3.35 -1.22
CA VAL A 239 29.99 -2.33 -0.97
C VAL A 239 29.39 -1.85 -2.30
N GLN A 240 30.21 -1.63 -3.32
CA GLN A 240 29.74 -1.24 -4.66
C GLN A 240 28.82 -2.30 -5.28
N HIS A 241 29.17 -3.58 -5.20
CA HIS A 241 28.34 -4.68 -5.67
C HIS A 241 27.02 -4.78 -4.90
N ASN A 242 27.04 -4.56 -3.58
CA ASN A 242 25.84 -4.51 -2.78
C ASN A 242 24.92 -3.36 -3.20
N LEU A 243 25.45 -2.13 -3.32
CA LEU A 243 24.68 -0.98 -3.78
C LEU A 243 24.14 -1.16 -5.20
N ALA A 244 24.91 -1.78 -6.10
CA ALA A 244 24.45 -2.11 -7.45
C ALA A 244 23.29 -3.12 -7.43
N LYS A 245 23.33 -4.13 -6.57
CA LYS A 245 22.21 -5.08 -6.38
C LYS A 245 20.97 -4.39 -5.81
N LEU A 246 21.14 -3.54 -4.80
CA LEU A 246 20.03 -2.76 -4.24
C LEU A 246 19.41 -1.83 -5.28
N ALA A 247 20.23 -1.17 -6.10
CA ALA A 247 19.76 -0.37 -7.22
C ALA A 247 18.96 -1.22 -8.23
N GLY A 248 19.45 -2.40 -8.58
CA GLY A 248 18.74 -3.33 -9.46
C GLY A 248 17.38 -3.78 -8.91
N GLU A 249 17.31 -4.18 -7.63
CA GLU A 249 16.03 -4.55 -6.99
C GLU A 249 15.07 -3.36 -6.90
N THR A 250 15.59 -2.16 -6.61
CA THR A 250 14.80 -0.92 -6.56
C THR A 250 14.21 -0.57 -7.93
N SER A 251 15.03 -0.58 -8.98
CA SER A 251 14.59 -0.31 -10.35
C SER A 251 13.56 -1.33 -10.84
N ALA A 252 13.76 -2.62 -10.54
CA ALA A 252 12.81 -3.67 -10.92
C ALA A 252 11.47 -3.54 -10.17
N ALA A 253 11.51 -3.20 -8.86
CA ALA A 253 10.31 -2.97 -8.07
C ALA A 253 9.53 -1.74 -8.57
N LEU A 254 10.22 -0.62 -8.81
CA LEU A 254 9.60 0.61 -9.30
C LEU A 254 8.96 0.41 -10.68
N ALA A 255 9.66 -0.24 -11.61
CA ALA A 255 9.14 -0.53 -12.93
C ALA A 255 7.87 -1.40 -12.87
N ALA A 256 7.90 -2.49 -12.09
CA ALA A 256 6.75 -3.38 -11.96
C ALA A 256 5.57 -2.69 -11.27
N ALA A 257 5.80 -1.95 -10.18
CA ALA A 257 4.74 -1.25 -9.46
C ALA A 257 4.10 -0.14 -10.30
N THR A 258 4.88 0.60 -11.08
CA THR A 258 4.38 1.64 -11.99
C THR A 258 3.60 1.03 -13.15
N SER A 259 4.11 -0.06 -13.76
CA SER A 259 3.39 -0.80 -14.81
C SER A 259 2.02 -1.27 -14.35
N ALA A 260 1.93 -1.81 -13.12
CA ALA A 260 0.65 -2.22 -12.54
C ALA A 260 -0.29 -1.06 -12.24
N ALA A 261 0.24 0.07 -11.79
CA ALA A 261 -0.54 1.30 -11.59
C ALA A 261 -1.11 1.82 -12.91
N ASP A 262 -0.29 1.84 -13.97
CA ASP A 262 -0.69 2.25 -15.32
C ASP A 262 -1.74 1.30 -15.91
N ALA A 263 -1.59 -0.01 -15.69
CA ALA A 263 -2.55 -1.03 -16.12
C ALA A 263 -3.92 -0.84 -15.45
N ILE A 264 -3.95 -0.61 -14.12
CA ILE A 264 -5.20 -0.31 -13.41
C ILE A 264 -5.79 1.02 -13.90
N SER A 265 -4.95 2.04 -14.07
CA SER A 265 -5.42 3.40 -14.43
C SER A 265 -5.99 3.49 -15.84
N SER A 266 -5.54 2.62 -16.75
CA SER A 266 -5.94 2.62 -18.16
C SER A 266 -7.04 1.60 -18.48
N ALA A 267 -7.41 0.74 -17.54
CA ALA A 267 -8.38 -0.32 -17.75
C ALA A 267 -9.80 0.09 -17.34
N ASP A 268 -10.79 -0.45 -18.05
CA ASP A 268 -12.21 -0.30 -17.69
C ASP A 268 -12.65 -1.24 -16.54
N GLY A 269 -11.76 -2.15 -16.12
CA GLY A 269 -12.01 -3.14 -15.06
C GLY A 269 -10.79 -4.01 -14.76
N PHE A 270 -10.95 -4.97 -13.85
CA PHE A 270 -9.86 -5.88 -13.41
C PHE A 270 -9.78 -7.13 -14.29
N ASP A 271 -9.34 -6.94 -15.53
CA ASP A 271 -9.17 -8.04 -16.49
C ASP A 271 -7.87 -8.85 -16.23
N ASP A 272 -7.62 -9.84 -17.09
CA ASP A 272 -6.42 -10.66 -17.01
C ASP A 272 -5.11 -9.86 -17.19
N ALA A 273 -5.14 -8.71 -17.86
CA ALA A 273 -3.96 -7.85 -18.03
C ALA A 273 -3.63 -7.15 -16.70
N VAL A 274 -4.64 -6.54 -16.08
CA VAL A 274 -4.52 -5.96 -14.74
C VAL A 274 -4.09 -7.02 -13.72
N PHE A 275 -4.70 -8.20 -13.77
CA PHE A 275 -4.35 -9.31 -12.89
C PHE A 275 -2.86 -9.68 -13.01
N LEU A 276 -2.35 -9.81 -14.23
CA LEU A 276 -0.94 -10.14 -14.48
C LEU A 276 -0.01 -9.07 -13.91
N GLU A 277 -0.23 -7.81 -14.26
CA GLU A 277 0.64 -6.71 -13.85
C GLU A 277 0.63 -6.51 -12.34
N ALA A 278 -0.56 -6.48 -11.72
CA ALA A 278 -0.70 -6.27 -10.28
C ALA A 278 -0.12 -7.43 -9.45
N SER A 279 -0.35 -8.68 -9.85
CA SER A 279 0.24 -9.83 -9.15
C SER A 279 1.76 -9.89 -9.33
N ALA A 280 2.27 -9.62 -10.54
CA ALA A 280 3.71 -9.55 -10.81
C ALA A 280 4.39 -8.43 -10.01
N ALA A 281 3.78 -7.24 -9.95
CA ALA A 281 4.26 -6.12 -9.15
C ALA A 281 4.36 -6.48 -7.67
N LYS A 282 3.30 -7.10 -7.12
CA LYS A 282 3.29 -7.50 -5.71
C LYS A 282 4.37 -8.53 -5.38
N ILE A 283 4.55 -9.55 -6.23
CA ILE A 283 5.63 -10.55 -6.09
C ILE A 283 6.99 -9.86 -6.14
N ARG A 284 7.24 -9.05 -7.19
CA ARG A 284 8.54 -8.40 -7.40
C ARG A 284 8.90 -7.44 -6.28
N CYS A 285 7.95 -6.60 -5.86
CA CYS A 285 8.16 -5.65 -4.77
C CYS A 285 8.37 -6.38 -3.44
N ALA A 286 7.60 -7.42 -3.14
CA ALA A 286 7.73 -8.13 -1.88
C ALA A 286 9.09 -8.85 -1.74
N GLU A 287 9.60 -9.46 -2.81
CA GLU A 287 10.95 -10.02 -2.81
C GLU A 287 12.04 -8.94 -2.75
N ALA A 288 11.86 -7.83 -3.47
CA ALA A 288 12.79 -6.70 -3.46
C ALA A 288 12.89 -6.05 -2.07
N ALA A 289 11.78 -5.96 -1.33
CA ALA A 289 11.76 -5.44 0.04
C ALA A 289 12.71 -6.22 0.96
N GLU A 290 12.70 -7.55 0.89
CA GLU A 290 13.56 -8.40 1.71
C GLU A 290 15.04 -8.23 1.37
N LYS A 291 15.37 -8.39 0.08
CA LYS A 291 16.76 -8.28 -0.41
C LYS A 291 17.30 -6.86 -0.20
N GLY A 292 16.49 -5.86 -0.50
CA GLY A 292 16.86 -4.46 -0.40
C GLY A 292 17.08 -4.04 1.05
N ALA A 293 16.19 -4.42 1.97
CA ALA A 293 16.39 -4.22 3.40
C ALA A 293 17.68 -4.88 3.88
N ALA A 294 17.92 -6.15 3.54
CA ALA A 294 19.12 -6.87 3.96
C ALA A 294 20.42 -6.17 3.49
N ILE A 295 20.46 -5.73 2.23
CA ILE A 295 21.60 -5.00 1.67
C ILE A 295 21.77 -3.64 2.38
N ALA A 296 20.69 -2.89 2.56
CA ALA A 296 20.76 -1.57 3.17
C ALA A 296 21.31 -1.65 4.59
N HIS A 297 20.82 -2.59 5.40
CA HIS A 297 21.33 -2.86 6.74
C HIS A 297 22.79 -3.30 6.72
N GLN A 298 23.18 -4.16 5.79
CA GLN A 298 24.58 -4.61 5.65
C GLN A 298 25.54 -3.46 5.29
N VAL A 299 25.13 -2.49 4.47
CA VAL A 299 25.93 -1.30 4.13
C VAL A 299 26.10 -0.40 5.36
N HIS A 300 25.06 -0.24 6.17
CA HIS A 300 25.13 0.60 7.37
C HIS A 300 25.90 -0.08 8.52
N GLY A 301 25.87 -1.41 8.60
CA GLY A 301 26.47 -2.17 9.70
C GLY A 301 25.68 -1.97 11.00
N ALA A 302 26.36 -2.00 12.15
CA ALA A 302 25.71 -1.98 13.46
C ALA A 302 24.74 -0.80 13.66
N ILE A 303 25.07 0.40 13.16
CA ILE A 303 24.22 1.59 13.30
C ILE A 303 22.86 1.41 12.60
N GLY A 304 22.80 0.68 11.48
CA GLY A 304 21.57 0.42 10.73
C GLY A 304 20.52 -0.37 11.50
N PHE A 305 20.96 -1.18 12.47
CA PHE A 305 20.09 -1.98 13.35
C PHE A 305 19.65 -1.25 14.62
N THR A 306 20.18 -0.06 14.90
CA THR A 306 19.80 0.72 16.08
C THR A 306 18.52 1.51 15.84
N ALA A 307 17.78 1.81 16.91
CA ALA A 307 16.64 2.73 16.85
C ALA A 307 17.05 4.20 16.64
N GLU A 308 18.33 4.53 16.80
CA GLU A 308 18.87 5.87 16.56
C GLU A 308 18.91 6.19 15.06
N HIS A 309 19.09 5.17 14.22
CA HIS A 309 19.11 5.34 12.77
C HIS A 309 17.73 5.10 12.16
N ILE A 310 17.31 5.97 11.27
CA ILE A 310 16.00 5.93 10.59
C ILE A 310 15.80 4.76 9.61
N LEU A 311 16.79 3.88 9.42
CA LEU A 311 16.75 2.87 8.35
C LEU A 311 15.61 1.87 8.59
N HIS A 312 15.39 1.52 9.85
CA HIS A 312 14.34 0.61 10.27
C HIS A 312 12.94 1.11 9.88
N ARG A 313 12.72 2.43 9.78
CA ARG A 313 11.41 3.00 9.39
C ARG A 313 10.99 2.59 7.99
N PHE A 314 11.95 2.55 7.06
CA PHE A 314 11.71 2.18 5.68
C PHE A 314 11.75 0.66 5.52
N SER A 315 12.78 0.01 6.09
CA SER A 315 12.96 -1.44 5.92
C SER A 315 11.84 -2.24 6.58
N LEU A 316 11.43 -1.91 7.81
CA LEU A 316 10.40 -2.68 8.51
C LEU A 316 9.01 -2.44 7.93
N ARG A 317 8.72 -1.23 7.41
CA ARG A 317 7.46 -0.97 6.70
C ARG A 317 7.40 -1.67 5.35
N ALA A 318 8.48 -1.59 4.57
CA ALA A 318 8.58 -2.34 3.33
C ALA A 318 8.36 -3.85 3.57
N LEU A 319 8.91 -4.39 4.67
CA LEU A 319 8.65 -5.78 5.09
C LEU A 319 7.20 -6.03 5.53
N ALA A 320 6.58 -5.11 6.27
CA ALA A 320 5.18 -5.25 6.70
C ALA A 320 4.20 -5.26 5.53
N TRP A 321 4.39 -4.34 4.58
CA TRP A 321 3.54 -4.21 3.40
C TRP A 321 3.61 -5.41 2.45
N ARG A 322 4.57 -6.34 2.63
CA ARG A 322 4.63 -7.60 1.87
C ARG A 322 3.39 -8.46 2.10
N ASP A 323 2.89 -8.48 3.32
CA ASP A 323 1.83 -9.40 3.74
C ASP A 323 0.41 -8.81 3.61
N ASP A 324 0.31 -7.50 3.48
CA ASP A 324 -0.96 -6.81 3.23
C ASP A 324 -1.52 -7.13 1.84
N PHE A 325 -2.84 -7.35 1.75
CA PHE A 325 -3.54 -7.64 0.48
C PHE A 325 -2.99 -8.87 -0.27
N GLY A 326 -2.51 -9.86 0.47
CA GLY A 326 -1.95 -11.09 -0.06
C GLY A 326 -0.42 -11.00 -0.25
N ASN A 327 0.28 -12.01 0.26
CA ASN A 327 1.73 -12.07 0.19
C ASN A 327 2.24 -12.60 -1.15
N GLU A 328 3.56 -12.54 -1.34
CA GLU A 328 4.26 -13.05 -2.53
C GLU A 328 3.79 -14.46 -2.92
N SER A 329 3.78 -15.40 -1.96
CA SER A 329 3.47 -16.79 -2.26
C SER A 329 2.01 -16.99 -2.70
N HIS A 330 1.07 -16.21 -2.14
CA HIS A 330 -0.32 -16.22 -2.59
C HIS A 330 -0.41 -15.78 -4.06
N TRP A 331 0.15 -14.61 -4.38
CA TRP A 331 0.07 -14.05 -5.72
C TRP A 331 0.85 -14.87 -6.74
N ALA A 332 1.98 -15.48 -6.38
CA ALA A 332 2.73 -16.38 -7.25
C ALA A 332 1.91 -17.62 -7.62
N VAL A 333 1.17 -18.18 -6.65
CA VAL A 333 0.26 -19.31 -6.91
C VAL A 333 -0.91 -18.90 -7.82
N GLU A 334 -1.55 -17.76 -7.56
CA GLU A 334 -2.68 -17.34 -8.40
C GLU A 334 -2.23 -16.95 -9.81
N LEU A 335 -1.10 -16.24 -9.96
CA LEU A 335 -0.49 -15.95 -11.25
C LEU A 335 -0.12 -17.23 -12.00
N GLY A 336 0.48 -18.20 -11.30
CA GLY A 336 0.79 -19.52 -11.86
C GLY A 336 -0.46 -20.26 -12.35
N ARG A 337 -1.57 -20.20 -11.61
CA ARG A 337 -2.86 -20.79 -12.05
C ARG A 337 -3.41 -20.11 -13.29
N MET A 338 -3.38 -18.78 -13.35
CA MET A 338 -3.82 -18.03 -14.53
C MET A 338 -3.00 -18.43 -15.78
N VAL A 339 -1.67 -18.45 -15.65
CA VAL A 339 -0.77 -18.88 -16.73
C VAL A 339 -1.03 -20.33 -17.14
N ALA A 340 -1.13 -21.25 -16.19
CA ALA A 340 -1.37 -22.66 -16.47
C ALA A 340 -2.71 -22.89 -17.21
N LYS A 341 -3.76 -22.14 -16.84
CA LYS A 341 -5.07 -22.20 -17.51
C LYS A 341 -5.02 -21.76 -18.98
N ARG A 342 -4.11 -20.84 -19.32
CA ARG A 342 -3.90 -20.35 -20.70
C ARG A 342 -3.11 -21.33 -21.58
N GLY A 343 -2.40 -22.29 -20.97
CA GLY A 343 -1.57 -23.26 -21.69
C GLY A 343 -0.18 -22.73 -22.06
N ALA A 344 0.77 -23.66 -22.24
CA ALA A 344 2.20 -23.34 -22.38
C ALA A 344 2.52 -22.43 -23.58
N ASP A 345 1.83 -22.62 -24.70
CA ASP A 345 2.08 -21.88 -25.95
C ASP A 345 1.72 -20.38 -25.83
N ASN A 346 0.88 -20.02 -24.85
CA ASN A 346 0.42 -18.65 -24.64
C ASN A 346 1.26 -17.86 -23.62
N LEU A 347 2.25 -18.48 -22.97
CA LEU A 347 3.09 -17.80 -21.99
C LEU A 347 3.96 -16.71 -22.63
N TRP A 348 4.72 -17.05 -23.68
CA TRP A 348 5.62 -16.08 -24.31
C TRP A 348 4.88 -14.92 -25.00
N PRO A 349 3.79 -15.14 -25.77
CA PRO A 349 2.98 -14.05 -26.31
C PRO A 349 2.40 -13.13 -25.22
N LEU A 350 2.00 -13.68 -24.08
CA LEU A 350 1.49 -12.90 -22.96
C LEU A 350 2.55 -11.98 -22.35
N VAL A 351 3.78 -12.48 -22.17
CA VAL A 351 4.89 -11.68 -21.62
C VAL A 351 5.40 -10.64 -22.63
N ALA A 352 5.45 -10.98 -23.93
CA ALA A 352 6.02 -10.11 -24.96
C ALA A 352 5.07 -9.00 -25.47
N SER A 353 3.80 -9.02 -25.08
CA SER A 353 2.78 -8.04 -25.50
C SER A 353 2.53 -6.93 -24.47
N ARG A 354 3.37 -6.87 -23.44
CA ARG A 354 3.32 -5.87 -22.36
C ARG A 354 4.38 -4.81 -22.57
#